data_AF-A0A4Q7V880-F1
#
_entry.id   AF-A0A4Q7V880-F1
#
_cell.length_a   1.000
_cell.length_b   1.000
_cell.length_c   1.000
_cell.angle_alpha   90.00
_cell.angle_beta   90.00
_cell.angle_gamma   90.00
#
_symmetry.space_group_name_H-M   'P 1'
#
loop_
_entity.id
_entity.type
_entity.pdbx_description
1 polymer ?
#
loop_
_entity_poly.entity_id
_entity_poly.type
_entity_poly.pdbx_seq_one_letter_code
_entity_poly.pdbx_strand_id
1 'polypeptide(L)'
;MENLKNGLPIIISDNIHFSCFGGVAKGNIIIDVHDKGTTEFPTTVKADTNLGSGTVSIVLKGNEKITKKVSGVEIQVEVSKWNCTPTELSFHLKAKAKKSFLSCTIVDKTLRGARYDNQKFEAKLTQVVKEAESVNA
;
A
#
# COMPACT_ATOMS: atom_id res chain seq x y z
N MET A 1 16.12 -4.32 -9.84
CA MET A 1 15.78 -2.89 -9.95
C MET A 1 14.36 -2.76 -9.46
N GLU A 2 14.16 -2.19 -8.27
CA GLU A 2 12.83 -1.98 -7.71
C GLU A 2 12.11 -0.88 -8.51
N ASN A 3 10.86 -1.15 -8.91
CA ASN A 3 10.08 -0.24 -9.74
C ASN A 3 9.72 1.02 -8.94
N LEU A 4 10.44 2.11 -9.19
CA LEU A 4 10.13 3.43 -8.66
C LEU A 4 8.96 4.04 -9.46
N LYS A 5 7.76 4.12 -8.89
CA LYS A 5 6.76 5.11 -9.32
C LYS A 5 6.79 6.27 -8.32
N ASN A 6 7.00 7.49 -8.81
CA ASN A 6 7.15 8.74 -8.04
C ASN A 6 8.48 8.90 -7.25
N GLY A 7 9.51 8.13 -7.57
CA GLY A 7 10.85 8.28 -6.99
C GLY A 7 11.03 7.71 -5.58
N LEU A 8 9.99 7.12 -4.99
CA LEU A 8 10.07 6.40 -3.70
C LEU A 8 9.97 4.88 -3.91
N PRO A 9 10.75 4.07 -3.17
CA PRO A 9 10.69 2.62 -3.24
C PRO A 9 9.32 2.11 -2.82
N ILE A 10 8.71 1.28 -3.68
CA ILE A 10 7.48 0.55 -3.35
C ILE A 10 7.87 -0.65 -2.49
N ILE A 11 7.40 -0.68 -1.25
CA ILE A 11 7.71 -1.74 -0.28
C ILE A 11 6.60 -2.79 -0.18
N ILE A 12 5.37 -2.43 -0.57
CA ILE A 12 4.23 -3.35 -0.68
C ILE A 12 3.53 -3.04 -2.00
N SER A 13 3.32 -4.05 -2.83
CA SER A 13 2.46 -3.98 -4.01
C SER A 13 1.57 -5.21 -4.03
N ASP A 14 0.26 -5.01 -4.03
CA ASP A 14 -0.72 -6.10 -4.03
C ASP A 14 -1.85 -5.80 -5.01
N ASN A 15 -2.40 -6.86 -5.59
CA ASN A 15 -3.51 -6.79 -6.54
C ASN A 15 -4.60 -7.76 -6.09
N ILE A 16 -5.69 -7.21 -5.57
CA ILE A 16 -6.71 -7.94 -4.83
C ILE A 16 -7.98 -7.97 -5.66
N HIS A 17 -8.35 -9.15 -6.16
CA HIS A 17 -9.61 -9.36 -6.84
C HIS A 17 -10.78 -9.38 -5.86
N PHE A 18 -11.91 -8.78 -6.25
CA PHE A 18 -13.16 -8.85 -5.49
C PHE A 18 -14.38 -8.97 -6.40
N SER A 19 -15.45 -9.52 -5.83
CA SER A 19 -16.78 -9.58 -6.44
C SER A 19 -17.83 -9.41 -5.34
N CYS A 20 -18.68 -8.40 -5.50
CA CYS A 20 -19.65 -7.95 -4.50
C CYS A 20 -21.06 -7.87 -5.05
N PHE A 21 -22.03 -7.95 -4.14
CA PHE A 21 -23.46 -7.80 -4.44
C PHE A 21 -23.94 -8.77 -5.54
N GLY A 22 -23.58 -10.05 -5.43
CA GLY A 22 -23.93 -11.06 -6.42
C GLY A 22 -23.22 -10.89 -7.77
N GLY A 23 -22.07 -10.21 -7.81
CA GLY A 23 -21.29 -9.99 -9.04
C GLY A 23 -21.60 -8.70 -9.78
N VAL A 24 -22.52 -7.87 -9.26
CA VAL A 24 -22.84 -6.56 -9.83
C VAL A 24 -21.61 -5.65 -9.87
N ALA A 25 -20.81 -5.66 -8.80
CA ALA A 25 -19.55 -4.92 -8.73
C ALA A 25 -18.39 -5.90 -8.55
N LYS A 26 -17.50 -5.98 -9.53
CA LYS A 26 -16.32 -6.85 -9.51
C LYS A 26 -15.14 -6.14 -10.13
N GLY A 27 -13.95 -6.50 -9.70
CA GLY A 27 -12.76 -5.82 -10.14
C GLY A 27 -11.55 -6.15 -9.30
N ASN A 28 -10.55 -5.29 -9.43
CA ASN A 28 -9.28 -5.39 -8.75
C ASN A 28 -9.00 -4.12 -7.96
N ILE A 29 -8.50 -4.27 -6.74
CA ILE A 29 -7.90 -3.21 -5.96
C ILE A 29 -6.40 -3.41 -5.98
N ILE A 30 -5.68 -2.46 -6.57
CA ILE A 30 -4.23 -2.42 -6.58
C ILE A 30 -3.78 -1.45 -5.49
N ILE A 31 -2.89 -1.89 -4.63
CA ILE A 31 -2.37 -1.13 -3.49
C ILE A 31 -0.86 -1.10 -3.60
N ASP A 32 -0.32 0.10 -3.75
CA ASP A 32 1.12 0.35 -3.73
C ASP A 32 1.46 1.23 -2.52
N VAL A 33 2.28 0.71 -1.61
CA VAL A 33 2.76 1.43 -0.43
C VAL A 33 4.23 1.78 -0.64
N HIS A 34 4.54 3.06 -0.48
CA HIS A 34 5.89 3.59 -0.64
C HIS A 34 6.53 3.86 0.71
N ASP A 35 7.85 3.70 0.78
CA ASP A 35 8.66 4.09 1.93
C ASP A 35 9.45 5.35 1.62
N LYS A 36 9.36 6.34 2.51
CA LYS A 36 10.16 7.57 2.47
C LYS A 36 11.15 7.68 3.63
N GLY A 37 11.39 6.57 4.34
CA GLY A 37 12.27 6.51 5.50
C GLY A 37 11.66 7.07 6.80
N THR A 38 10.34 7.27 6.86
CA THR A 38 9.64 7.79 8.04
C THR A 38 8.57 6.82 8.55
N THR A 39 7.77 7.21 9.54
CA THR A 39 6.62 6.43 10.03
C THR A 39 5.33 6.68 9.25
N GLU A 40 5.41 7.45 8.17
CA GLU A 40 4.30 7.76 7.27
C GLU A 40 4.55 7.14 5.91
N PHE A 41 3.57 6.40 5.42
CA PHE A 41 3.71 5.61 4.20
C PHE A 41 2.74 6.12 3.14
N PRO A 42 3.23 6.93 2.17
CA PRO A 42 2.45 7.30 1.00
C PRO A 42 1.93 6.04 0.31
N THR A 43 0.62 5.96 0.11
CA THR A 43 -0.04 4.78 -0.43
C THR A 43 -0.95 5.20 -1.56
N THR A 44 -0.80 4.54 -2.70
CA THR A 44 -1.68 4.68 -3.85
C THR A 44 -2.62 3.49 -3.86
N VAL A 45 -3.92 3.76 -3.89
CA VAL A 45 -4.95 2.73 -4.06
C VAL A 45 -5.67 2.99 -5.36
N LYS A 46 -5.56 2.06 -6.30
CA LYS A 46 -6.31 2.06 -7.55
C LYS A 46 -7.39 1.00 -7.49
N ALA A 47 -8.63 1.41 -7.75
CA ALA A 47 -9.73 0.49 -7.99
C ALA A 47 -10.02 0.45 -9.48
N ASP A 48 -10.04 -0.73 -10.06
CA ASP A 48 -10.44 -0.96 -11.44
C ASP A 48 -11.57 -1.98 -11.46
N THR A 49 -12.75 -1.57 -11.88
CA THR A 49 -13.98 -2.36 -11.75
C THR A 49 -14.77 -2.37 -13.05
N ASN A 50 -15.68 -3.33 -13.17
CA ASN A 50 -16.65 -3.35 -14.27
C ASN A 50 -17.59 -2.12 -14.30
N LEU A 51 -17.60 -1.29 -13.25
CA LEU A 51 -18.42 -0.08 -13.13
C LEU A 51 -17.59 1.21 -13.30
N GLY A 52 -16.29 1.08 -13.59
CA GLY A 52 -15.35 2.19 -13.74
C GLY A 52 -14.10 2.04 -12.88
N SER A 53 -13.19 3.00 -13.03
CA SER A 53 -11.90 3.01 -12.33
C SER A 53 -11.67 4.31 -11.59
N GLY A 54 -10.93 4.26 -10.48
CA GLY A 54 -10.53 5.43 -9.71
C GLY A 54 -9.19 5.20 -9.03
N THR A 55 -8.47 6.27 -8.73
CA THR A 55 -7.23 6.24 -7.97
C THR A 55 -7.30 7.25 -6.83
N VAL A 56 -6.83 6.86 -5.66
CA VAL A 56 -6.70 7.73 -4.51
C VAL A 56 -5.31 7.59 -3.90
N SER A 57 -4.74 8.72 -3.50
CA SER A 57 -3.50 8.76 -2.74
C SER A 57 -3.83 9.10 -1.29
N ILE A 58 -3.32 8.28 -0.37
CA ILE A 58 -3.49 8.46 1.08
C ILE A 58 -2.13 8.32 1.77
N VAL A 59 -2.06 8.71 3.04
CA VAL A 59 -0.88 8.49 3.88
C VAL A 59 -1.30 7.56 5.02
N LEU A 60 -0.72 6.36 5.06
CA LEU A 60 -0.92 5.43 6.16
C LEU A 60 0.03 5.76 7.30
N LYS A 61 -0.49 5.87 8.52
CA LYS A 61 0.29 6.27 9.72
C LYS A 61 -0.16 5.57 11.01
N GLY A 62 -0.45 4.27 10.93
CA GLY A 62 -0.91 3.48 12.07
C GLY A 62 -2.25 2.79 11.84
N ASN A 63 -2.85 2.31 12.94
CA ASN A 63 -4.21 1.79 12.91
C ASN A 63 -5.20 2.93 12.66
N GLU A 64 -6.10 2.76 11.69
CA GLU A 64 -7.06 3.79 11.31
C GLU A 64 -8.36 3.18 10.81
N LYS A 65 -9.47 3.91 10.98
CA LYS A 65 -10.77 3.58 10.40
C LYS A 65 -11.27 4.75 9.59
N ILE A 66 -11.56 4.49 8.32
CA ILE A 66 -12.05 5.49 7.39
C ILE A 66 -13.39 4.99 6.86
N THR A 67 -14.40 5.85 6.93
CA THR A 67 -15.69 5.59 6.29
C THR A 67 -15.94 6.67 5.24
N LYS A 68 -16.21 6.25 4.00
CA LYS A 68 -16.57 7.14 2.90
C LYS A 68 -17.85 6.69 2.24
N LYS A 69 -18.73 7.64 1.93
CA LYS A 69 -19.92 7.40 1.12
C LYS A 69 -19.66 7.88 -0.31
N VAL A 70 -19.88 7.00 -1.28
CA VAL A 70 -19.74 7.29 -2.71
C VAL A 70 -20.97 6.73 -3.40
N SER A 71 -21.75 7.61 -4.04
CA SER A 71 -22.92 7.23 -4.85
C SER A 71 -23.88 6.24 -4.16
N GLY A 72 -24.17 6.47 -2.88
CA GLY A 72 -25.08 5.64 -2.08
C GLY A 72 -24.48 4.32 -1.56
N VAL A 73 -23.20 4.06 -1.81
CA VAL A 73 -22.43 2.96 -1.21
C VAL A 73 -21.54 3.53 -0.12
N GLU A 74 -21.57 2.93 1.06
CA GLU A 74 -20.64 3.23 2.15
C GLU A 74 -19.47 2.24 2.10
N ILE A 75 -18.26 2.76 1.95
CA ILE A 75 -17.02 2.01 2.04
C ILE A 75 -16.41 2.25 3.42
N GLN A 76 -16.25 1.17 4.16
CA GLN A 76 -15.58 1.15 5.45
C GLN A 76 -14.21 0.49 5.28
N VAL A 77 -13.14 1.21 5.55
CA VAL A 77 -11.76 0.73 5.52
C VAL A 77 -11.21 0.75 6.93
N GLU A 78 -10.60 -0.36 7.34
CA GLU A 78 -9.94 -0.53 8.63
C GLU A 78 -8.52 -1.04 8.39
N VAL A 79 -7.56 -0.27 8.90
CA VAL A 79 -6.16 -0.68 9.06
C VAL A 79 -5.97 -1.04 10.52
N SER A 80 -5.52 -2.27 10.78
CA SER A 80 -5.36 -2.83 12.12
C SER A 80 -4.10 -3.66 12.20
N LYS A 81 -3.71 -4.07 13.41
CA LYS A 81 -2.49 -4.88 13.65
C LYS A 81 -1.23 -4.23 13.02
N TRP A 82 -1.16 -2.90 13.08
CA TRP A 82 -0.03 -2.14 12.56
C TRP A 82 1.27 -2.53 13.26
N ASN A 83 2.27 -2.92 12.48
CA ASN A 83 3.62 -3.21 12.93
C ASN A 83 4.61 -2.54 11.98
N CYS A 84 5.36 -1.58 12.51
CA CYS A 84 6.36 -0.83 11.75
C CYS A 84 7.69 -0.89 12.52
N THR A 85 8.65 -1.60 11.96
CA THR A 85 10.03 -1.68 12.44
C THR A 85 10.95 -0.92 11.48
N PRO A 86 12.26 -0.81 11.74
CA PRO A 86 13.20 -0.23 10.78
C PRO A 86 13.30 -1.01 9.46
N THR A 87 13.01 -2.31 9.46
CA THR A 87 13.22 -3.21 8.31
C THR A 87 11.93 -3.75 7.71
N GLU A 88 10.78 -3.59 8.38
CA GLU A 88 9.52 -4.16 7.93
C GLU A 88 8.34 -3.23 8.24
N LEU A 89 7.39 -3.18 7.30
CA LEU A 89 6.04 -2.70 7.55
C LEU A 89 5.08 -3.87 7.34
N SER A 90 4.17 -4.09 8.30
CA SER A 90 3.01 -4.95 8.11
C SER A 90 1.76 -4.42 8.80
N PHE A 91 0.61 -4.69 8.20
CA PHE A 91 -0.69 -4.34 8.76
C PHE A 91 -1.78 -5.20 8.14
N HIS A 92 -2.89 -5.35 8.86
CA HIS A 92 -4.09 -6.01 8.37
C HIS A 92 -5.07 -4.97 7.83
N LEU A 93 -5.40 -5.09 6.55
CA LEU A 93 -6.33 -4.24 5.84
C LEU A 93 -7.66 -4.97 5.62
N LYS A 94 -8.73 -4.34 6.08
CA LYS A 94 -10.10 -4.80 5.87
C LYS A 94 -10.91 -3.69 5.22
N ALA A 95 -11.48 -3.94 4.05
CA ALA A 95 -12.37 -3.01 3.37
C ALA A 95 -13.72 -3.67 3.11
N LYS A 96 -14.81 -3.00 3.48
CA LYS A 96 -16.19 -3.46 3.25
C LYS A 96 -16.98 -2.40 2.49
N ALA A 97 -17.75 -2.83 1.50
CA ALA A 97 -18.81 -2.02 0.90
C ALA A 97 -20.16 -2.37 1.51
N LYS A 98 -20.96 -1.35 1.81
CA LYS A 98 -22.33 -1.47 2.28
C LYS A 98 -23.26 -0.65 1.39
N LYS A 99 -24.35 -1.26 0.96
CA LYS A 99 -25.41 -0.58 0.18
C LYS A 99 -26.75 -1.07 0.70
N SER A 100 -27.52 -0.18 1.33
CA SER A 100 -28.76 -0.54 2.03
C SER A 100 -28.52 -1.68 3.04
N PHE A 101 -29.22 -2.81 2.92
CA PHE A 101 -29.08 -3.99 3.77
C PHE A 101 -27.98 -4.98 3.28
N LEU A 102 -27.33 -4.71 2.15
CA LEU A 102 -26.27 -5.56 1.63
C LEU A 102 -24.91 -5.10 2.14
N SER A 103 -24.06 -6.07 2.49
CA SER A 103 -22.65 -5.82 2.80
C SER A 103 -21.77 -6.83 2.09
N CYS A 104 -20.58 -6.39 1.70
CA CYS A 104 -19.58 -7.22 1.04
C CYS A 104 -18.19 -6.82 1.51
N THR A 105 -17.34 -7.81 1.75
CA THR A 105 -15.92 -7.59 2.02
C THR A 105 -15.18 -7.52 0.69
N ILE A 106 -14.51 -6.39 0.44
CA ILE A 106 -13.71 -6.13 -0.77
C ILE A 106 -12.26 -6.59 -0.52
N VAL A 107 -11.74 -6.29 0.66
CA VAL A 107 -10.38 -6.65 1.07
C VAL A 107 -10.43 -7.19 2.50
N ASP A 108 -9.70 -8.27 2.76
CA ASP A 108 -9.46 -8.81 4.10
C ASP A 108 -8.13 -9.54 4.07
N LYS A 109 -7.04 -8.78 4.19
CA LYS A 109 -5.69 -9.30 3.94
C LYS A 109 -4.66 -8.60 4.82
N THR A 110 -3.68 -9.37 5.27
CA THR A 110 -2.47 -8.82 5.87
C THR A 110 -1.47 -8.48 4.77
N LEU A 111 -1.09 -7.22 4.71
CA LEU A 111 -0.06 -6.70 3.81
C LEU A 111 1.26 -6.58 4.56
N ARG A 112 2.37 -6.93 3.89
CA ARG A 112 3.72 -6.90 4.46
C ARG A 112 4.74 -6.53 3.40
N GLY A 113 5.73 -5.74 3.78
CA GLY A 113 6.79 -5.24 2.90
C GLY A 113 8.09 -5.01 3.65
N ALA A 114 9.21 -5.30 2.98
CA ALA A 114 10.53 -4.95 3.49
C ALA A 114 10.74 -3.45 3.31
N ARG A 115 11.08 -2.75 4.39
CA ARG A 115 11.36 -1.33 4.36
C ARG A 115 12.70 -1.05 3.72
N TYR A 116 12.80 0.12 3.09
CA TYR A 116 14.05 0.55 2.49
C TYR A 116 14.99 1.02 3.60
N ASP A 117 16.01 0.23 3.88
CA ASP A 117 17.03 0.57 4.87
C ASP A 117 18.00 1.60 4.28
N ASN A 118 17.68 2.89 4.46
CA ASN A 118 18.53 4.00 4.04
C ASN A 118 19.95 3.89 4.60
N GLN A 119 20.14 3.37 5.82
CA GLN A 119 21.48 3.22 6.41
C GLN A 119 22.29 2.15 5.66
N LYS A 120 21.66 1.03 5.30
CA LYS A 120 22.31 -0.02 4.51
C LYS A 120 22.60 0.42 3.08
N PHE A 121 21.74 1.27 2.50
CA PHE A 121 22.00 1.88 1.19
C PHE A 121 23.17 2.86 1.26
N GLU A 122 23.19 3.80 2.21
CA GLU A 122 24.28 4.75 2.41
C GLU A 122 25.61 4.03 2.71
N ALA A 123 25.59 2.97 3.52
CA ALA A 123 26.76 2.15 3.80
C ALA A 123 27.29 1.47 2.53
N LYS A 124 26.42 0.90 1.69
CA LYS A 124 26.80 0.33 0.40
C LYS A 124 27.33 1.38 -0.56
N LEU A 125 26.70 2.55 -0.63
CA LEU A 125 27.14 3.65 -1.49
C LEU A 125 28.53 4.12 -1.08
N THR A 126 28.74 4.32 0.23
CA THR A 126 30.03 4.70 0.81
C THR A 126 31.11 3.65 0.52
N GLN A 127 30.77 2.36 0.62
CA GLN A 127 31.69 1.28 0.30
C GLN A 127 32.07 1.28 -1.19
N VAL A 128 31.10 1.41 -2.10
CA VAL A 128 31.34 1.45 -3.55
C VAL A 128 32.19 2.66 -3.93
N VAL A 129 31.96 3.83 -3.31
CA VAL A 129 32.80 5.03 -3.54
C VAL A 129 34.24 4.77 -3.09
N LYS A 130 34.46 4.22 -1.90
CA LYS A 130 35.81 3.87 -1.41
C LYS A 130 36.51 2.86 -2.32
N GLU A 131 35.79 1.85 -2.78
CA GLU A 131 36.32 0.84 -3.72
C GLU A 131 36.72 1.50 -5.06
N ALA A 132 35.87 2.37 -5.62
CA ALA A 132 36.17 3.09 -6.86
C ALA A 132 37.37 4.05 -6.72
N GLU A 133 37.49 4.75 -5.59
CA GLU A 133 38.64 5.61 -5.29
C GLU A 133 39.93 4.80 -5.17
N SER A 134 39.87 3.60 -4.58
CA SER A 134 41.04 2.72 -4.43
C SER A 134 41.54 2.06 -5.72
N VAL A 135 40.68 1.94 -6.74
CA VAL A 135 41.03 1.38 -8.06
C VAL A 135 41.64 2.44 -8.99
N ASN A 136 41.37 3.72 -8.74
CA ASN A 136 41.89 4.85 -9.50
C ASN A 136 43.12 5.52 -8.86
N ALA A 137 43.61 5.00 -7.73
CA ALA A 137 44.82 5.45 -7.03
C ALA A 137 46.02 4.54 -7.35
#